data_AF-D7IBI1-F1
#
_entry.id   AF-D7IBI1-F1
#
_cell.length_a   1.000
_cell.length_b   1.000
_cell.length_c   1.000
_cell.angle_alpha   90.00
_cell.angle_beta   90.00
_cell.angle_gamma   90.00
#
_symmetry.space_group_name_H-M   'P 1'
#
loop_
_entity.id
_entity.type
_entity.pdbx_description
1 polymer ?
#
loop_
_entity_poly.entity_id
_entity_poly.type
_entity_poly.pdbx_seq_one_letter_code
_entity_poly.pdbx_strand_id
1 'polypeptide(L)' 'MGTNLNKYFAGELTSEEKEVFLLNVKNNGEMREEFIEYQSVVALVDWSFPKDDKELAKQKLSEFMSRIENSENKKA' A
#
# COMPACT_ATOMS: atom_id res chain seq x y z
N MET A 1 16.31 6.30 -3.95
CA MET A 1 15.81 6.08 -2.58
C MET A 1 15.08 4.74 -2.38
N GLY A 2 15.11 3.80 -3.35
CA GLY A 2 14.36 2.52 -3.26
C GLY A 2 14.91 1.42 -2.35
N THR A 3 16.06 1.60 -1.69
CA THR A 3 16.68 0.50 -0.92
C THR A 3 15.98 0.21 0.41
N ASN A 4 15.54 1.23 1.15
CA ASN A 4 14.87 1.02 2.44
C ASN A 4 13.38 0.70 2.30
N LEU A 5 12.71 1.21 1.26
CA LEU A 5 11.32 0.88 0.95
C LEU A 5 11.17 -0.61 0.62
N ASN A 6 12.03 -1.14 -0.27
CA ASN A 6 12.01 -2.55 -0.64
C ASN A 6 12.31 -3.45 0.56
N LYS A 7 13.31 -3.09 1.38
CA LYS A 7 13.63 -3.81 2.62
C LYS A 7 12.47 -3.84 3.61
N TYR A 8 11.75 -2.71 3.74
CA TYR A 8 10.58 -2.63 4.63
C TYR A 8 9.50 -3.63 4.22
N PHE A 9 9.13 -3.66 2.93
CA PHE A 9 8.10 -4.56 2.41
C PHE A 9 8.54 -6.02 2.28
N ALA A 10 9.83 -6.26 2.05
CA ALA A 10 10.41 -7.61 2.10
C ALA A 10 10.52 -8.17 3.54
N GLY A 11 10.26 -7.33 4.55
CA GLY A 11 10.37 -7.73 5.96
C GLY A 11 11.81 -7.85 6.46
N GLU A 12 12.77 -7.27 5.75
CA GLU A 12 14.21 -7.36 6.02
C GLU A 12 14.68 -6.36 7.09
N LEU A 13 13.86 -5.36 7.42
CA LEU A 13 14.16 -4.39 8.47
C LEU A 13 13.85 -4.96 9.87
N THR A 14 14.75 -4.72 10.81
CA THR A 14 14.51 -4.91 12.24
C THR A 14 13.42 -3.95 12.76
N SER A 15 12.89 -4.20 13.97
CA SER A 15 11.87 -3.33 14.56
C SER A 15 12.34 -1.87 14.71
N GLU A 16 13.58 -1.68 15.16
CA GLU A 16 14.18 -0.34 15.32
C GLU A 16 14.34 0.37 13.97
N GLU A 17 14.81 -0.34 12.94
CA GLU A 17 14.93 0.21 11.59
C GLU A 17 13.57 0.55 10.98
N LYS A 18 12.53 -0.23 11.26
CA LYS A 18 11.16 0.06 10.82
C LYS A 18 10.64 1.36 11.43
N GLU A 19 10.86 1.58 12.72
CA GLU A 19 10.43 2.82 13.39
C GLU A 19 11.12 4.05 12.79
N VAL A 20 12.44 3.97 12.58
CA VAL A 20 13.22 5.05 11.94
C VAL A 20 12.72 5.28 10.51
N PHE A 21 12.49 4.21 9.74
CA PHE A 21 11.97 4.31 8.39
C PHE A 21 10.60 5.00 8.35
N LEU A 22 9.65 4.58 9.19
CA LEU A 22 8.30 5.15 9.24
C LEU A 22 8.32 6.62 9.71
N LEU A 23 9.25 7.00 10.59
CA LEU A 23 9.46 8.39 10.96
C LEU A 23 9.93 9.23 9.76
N ASN A 24 10.83 8.69 8.94
CA ASN A 24 11.28 9.35 7.71
C ASN A 24 10.14 9.50 6.68
N VAL A 25 9.34 8.45 6.48
CA VAL A 25 8.12 8.50 5.64
C VAL A 25 7.13 9.56 6.16
N LYS A 26 6.99 9.69 7.47
CA LYS A 26 6.14 10.75 8.05
C LYS A 26 6.74 12.14 7.81
N ASN A 27 8.05 12.31 7.85
CA ASN A 27 8.65 13.64 7.76
C ASN A 27 9.00 14.08 6.32
N ASN A 28 8.92 13.18 5.34
CA ASN A 28 9.21 13.46 3.94
C ASN A 28 8.00 13.13 3.05
N GLY A 29 7.45 14.15 2.36
CA GLY A 29 6.27 14.02 1.51
C GLY A 29 6.48 13.11 0.29
N GLU A 30 7.64 13.20 -0.36
CA GLU A 30 8.00 12.37 -1.53
C GLU A 30 8.10 10.90 -1.12
N MET A 31 8.80 10.59 -0.01
CA MET A 31 8.85 9.22 0.51
C MET A 31 7.48 8.71 0.95
N ARG A 32 6.60 9.60 1.42
CA ARG A 32 5.23 9.23 1.79
C ARG A 32 4.41 8.84 0.59
N GLU A 33 4.53 9.57 -0.50
CA GLU A 33 3.85 9.28 -1.76
C GLU A 33 4.32 7.93 -2.30
N GLU A 34 5.62 7.72 -2.43
CA GLU A 34 6.20 6.42 -2.84
C GLU A 34 5.73 5.26 -1.93
N PHE A 35 5.68 5.48 -0.62
CA PHE A 35 5.21 4.46 0.33
C PHE A 35 3.74 4.11 0.13
N ILE A 36 2.89 5.11 -0.08
CA ILE A 36 1.45 4.91 -0.31
C ILE A 36 1.23 4.16 -1.62
N GLU A 37 1.91 4.56 -2.70
CA GLU A 37 1.82 3.88 -4.00
C GLU A 37 2.21 2.41 -3.89
N TYR A 38 3.35 2.12 -3.26
CA TYR A 38 3.81 0.74 -3.10
C TYR A 38 2.85 -0.08 -2.23
N GLN A 39 2.37 0.49 -1.11
CA GLN A 39 1.40 -0.17 -0.25
C GLN A 39 0.07 -0.43 -0.96
N SER A 40 -0.38 0.48 -1.83
CA SER A 40 -1.56 0.29 -2.66
C SER A 40 -1.40 -0.91 -3.60
N VAL A 41 -0.24 -1.06 -4.24
CA VAL A 41 0.04 -2.22 -5.09
C VAL A 41 0.04 -3.52 -4.29
N VAL A 42 0.69 -3.55 -3.12
CA VAL A 42 0.72 -4.72 -2.23
C VAL A 42 -0.70 -5.13 -1.82
N ALA A 43 -1.51 -4.16 -1.36
CA ALA A 43 -2.89 -4.43 -0.97
C ALA A 43 -3.75 -4.98 -2.12
N LEU A 44 -3.58 -4.46 -3.35
CA LEU A 44 -4.29 -4.97 -4.53
C LEU A 44 -3.89 -6.40 -4.87
N VAL A 45 -2.60 -6.74 -4.77
CA VAL A 45 -2.12 -8.11 -4.97
C VAL A 45 -2.71 -9.04 -3.91
N ASP A 46 -2.68 -8.64 -2.65
CA ASP A 46 -3.24 -9.43 -1.54
C ASP A 46 -4.75 -9.66 -1.69
N TRP A 47 -5.50 -8.67 -2.17
CA TRP A 47 -6.94 -8.84 -2.40
C TRP A 47 -7.27 -9.64 -3.66
N SER A 48 -6.39 -9.61 -4.68
CA SER A 48 -6.55 -10.39 -5.91
C SER A 48 -6.18 -11.86 -5.71
N PHE A 49 -5.20 -12.13 -4.83
CA PHE A 49 -4.69 -13.46 -4.52
C PHE A 49 -4.71 -13.72 -3.01
N PRO A 50 -5.89 -13.73 -2.38
CA PRO A 50 -6.01 -13.85 -0.94
C PRO A 50 -5.53 -15.21 -0.45
N LYS A 51 -4.60 -15.18 0.50
CA LYS A 51 -4.13 -16.36 1.22
C LYS A 51 -5.11 -16.81 2.30
N ASP A 52 -5.81 -15.85 2.92
CA ASP A 52 -6.73 -16.06 4.03
C ASP A 52 -8.20 -15.81 3.60
N ASP A 53 -8.89 -14.87 4.26
CA ASP A 53 -10.31 -14.58 4.07
C ASP A 53 -10.63 -14.03 2.66
N LYS A 54 -10.98 -14.94 1.77
CA LYS A 54 -11.28 -14.66 0.36
C LYS A 54 -12.50 -13.77 0.19
N GLU A 55 -13.50 -13.88 1.06
CA GLU A 55 -14.73 -13.10 0.94
C GLU A 55 -14.47 -11.65 1.34
N LEU A 56 -13.73 -11.44 2.44
CA LEU A 56 -13.29 -10.10 2.84
C LEU A 56 -12.40 -9.45 1.77
N ALA A 57 -11.48 -10.22 1.17
CA ALA A 57 -10.60 -9.74 0.11
C ALA A 57 -11.38 -9.28 -1.13
N LYS A 58 -12.33 -10.09 -1.61
CA LYS A 58 -13.22 -9.73 -2.73
C LYS A 58 -14.03 -8.47 -2.42
N GLN A 59 -14.57 -8.36 -1.21
CA GLN A 59 -15.34 -7.19 -0.80
C GLN A 59 -14.47 -5.92 -0.86
N LYS A 60 -13.26 -5.95 -0.29
CA LYS A 60 -12.34 -4.81 -0.32
C LYS A 60 -11.93 -4.42 -1.74
N LEU A 61 -11.64 -5.40 -2.60
CA LEU A 61 -11.32 -5.15 -4.01
C LEU A 61 -12.49 -4.52 -4.76
N SER A 62 -13.70 -5.04 -4.57
CA SER A 62 -14.92 -4.51 -5.20
C SER A 62 -15.19 -3.06 -4.77
N GLU A 63 -15.07 -2.78 -3.47
CA GLU A 63 -15.23 -1.42 -2.94
C GLU A 63 -14.16 -0.47 -3.50
N PHE A 64 -12.92 -0.92 -3.61
CA PHE A 64 -11.85 -0.14 -4.22
C PHE A 64 -12.14 0.20 -5.68
N MET A 65 -12.49 -0.80 -6.50
CA MET A 65 -12.81 -0.60 -7.92
C MET A 65 -14.00 0.35 -8.12
N SER A 66 -15.05 0.21 -7.30
CA SER A 66 -16.21 1.10 -7.34
C SER A 66 -15.85 2.55 -7.00
N ARG A 67 -14.92 2.78 -6.06
CA ARG A 67 -14.44 4.13 -5.74
C ARG A 67 -13.66 4.75 -6.90
N ILE A 68 -12.87 3.96 -7.63
CA ILE A 68 -12.12 4.42 -8.80
C ILE A 68 -13.10 4.86 -9.91
N GLU A 69 -14.03 3.99 -10.28
CA GLU A 69 -15.06 4.29 -11.30
C GLU A 69 -15.85 5.56 -10.94
N ASN A 70 -16.25 5.70 -9.68
CA ASN A 70 -16.95 6.90 -9.19
C ASN A 70 -16.08 8.16 -9.16
N SER A 71 -14.75 8.03 -9.06
CA SER A 71 -13.81 9.16 -9.10
C SER A 71 -13.56 9.64 -10.52
N GLU A 72 -13.61 8.75 -11.50
CA GLU A 72 -13.45 9.05 -12.92
C GLU A 72 -14.72 9.72 -13.48
N ASN A 73 -15.90 9.22 -13.10
CA ASN A 73 -17.19 9.80 -13.52
C ASN A 73 -17.44 11.23 -12.99
N LYS A 74 -16.75 11.64 -11.91
CA LYS A 74 -16.83 13.02 -11.37
C LYS A 74 -15.88 14.00 -12.07
N LYS A 75 -14.97 13.52 -12.92
CA LYS A 75 -14.03 14.34 -13.69
C LYS A 75 -14.52 14.62 -15.12
N ALA A 76 -15.67 14.06 -15.51
CA ALA A 76 -16.33 14.25 -16.80
C ALA A 76 -17.38 15.37 -16.76
#